data_AF-A0A7G3KVF8-F1
#
_entry.id   AF-A0A7G3KVF8-F1
#
_cell.length_a   1.000
_cell.length_b   1.000
_cell.length_c   1.000
_cell.angle_alpha   90.00
_cell.angle_beta   90.00
_cell.angle_gamma   90.00
#
_symmetry.space_group_name_H-M   'P 1'
#
loop_
_entity.id
_entity.type
_entity.pdbx_description
1 polymer ?
#
loop_
_entity_poly.entity_id
_entity_poly.type
_entity_poly.pdbx_seq_one_letter_code
_entity_poly.pdbx_strand_id
1 'polypeptide(L)' 'MFGSNNWGQLGLGSKSTVSKPTCVKALKPEKVKFAACGRNHTLVSTEGGKVYAA' A
#
# COMPACT_ATOMS: atom_id res chain seq x y z
N MET A 1 -4.18 2.36 -3.46
CA MET A 1 -3.65 1.17 -4.17
C MET A 1 -4.74 0.58 -5.07
N PHE A 2 -4.35 -0.03 -6.18
CA PHE A 2 -5.20 -0.80 -7.11
C PHE A 2 -4.29 -1.71 -7.96
N GLY A 3 -4.87 -2.67 -8.66
CA GLY A 3 -4.17 -3.64 -9.50
C GLY A 3 -4.17 -5.05 -8.91
N SER A 4 -3.16 -5.85 -9.29
CA SER A 4 -2.94 -7.19 -8.75
C SER A 4 -2.64 -7.13 -7.26
N ASN A 5 -3.20 -8.06 -6.52
CA ASN A 5 -3.02 -8.16 -5.08
C ASN A 5 -2.74 -9.60 -4.61
N ASN A 6 -2.29 -10.47 -5.52
CA ASN A 6 -2.15 -11.90 -5.24
C ASN A 6 -1.23 -12.19 -4.04
N TRP A 7 -0.33 -11.26 -3.72
CA TRP A 7 0.62 -11.36 -2.62
C TRP A 7 0.26 -10.46 -1.42
N GLY A 8 -0.80 -9.66 -1.52
CA GLY A 8 -1.17 -8.67 -0.51
C GLY A 8 -0.51 -7.30 -0.71
N GLN A 9 0.20 -7.10 -1.82
CA GLN A 9 1.02 -5.90 -2.08
C GLN A 9 0.23 -4.59 -2.11
N LEU A 10 -1.11 -4.63 -2.19
CA LEU A 10 -1.94 -3.42 -2.10
C LEU A 10 -2.16 -2.97 -0.64
N GLY A 11 -1.82 -3.78 0.36
CA GLY A 11 -2.00 -3.45 1.78
C GLY A 11 -3.46 -3.30 2.21
N LEU A 12 -4.39 -3.99 1.54
CA LEU A 12 -5.84 -3.86 1.75
C LEU A 12 -6.45 -4.92 2.67
N GLY A 13 -5.64 -5.78 3.29
CA GLY A 13 -6.11 -6.85 4.18
C GLY A 13 -6.75 -8.05 3.48
N SER A 14 -6.70 -8.09 2.14
CA SER A 14 -7.12 -9.23 1.31
C SER A 14 -6.07 -9.50 0.23
N LYS A 15 -6.23 -10.60 -0.51
CA LYS A 15 -5.37 -10.97 -1.66
C LYS A 15 -6.09 -10.91 -3.01
N SER A 16 -7.24 -10.24 -3.06
CA SER A 16 -8.05 -10.13 -4.27
C SER A 16 -7.62 -8.92 -5.11
N THR A 17 -7.54 -9.10 -6.43
CA THR A 17 -7.31 -8.00 -7.38
C THR A 17 -8.35 -6.90 -7.20
N VAL A 18 -7.91 -5.64 -7.26
CA VAL A 18 -8.76 -4.46 -7.07
C VAL A 18 -8.67 -3.58 -8.31
N SER A 19 -9.78 -3.41 -9.03
CA SER A 19 -9.80 -2.65 -10.29
C SER A 19 -9.95 -1.14 -10.12
N LYS A 20 -10.43 -0.67 -8.96
CA LYS A 20 -10.66 0.76 -8.68
C LYS A 20 -9.68 1.28 -7.63
N PRO A 21 -9.16 2.51 -7.76
CA PRO A 21 -8.34 3.14 -6.73
C PRO A 21 -9.00 3.05 -5.36
N THR A 22 -8.33 2.37 -4.43
CA THR A 22 -8.84 2.14 -3.07
C THR A 22 -7.88 2.73 -2.05
N CYS A 23 -8.44 3.52 -1.12
CA CYS A 23 -7.70 4.10 -0.02
C CYS A 23 -7.29 3.01 0.99
N VAL A 24 -6.01 2.96 1.34
CA VAL A 24 -5.50 2.10 2.42
C VAL A 24 -5.81 2.79 3.75
N LYS A 25 -6.97 2.47 4.35
CA LYS A 25 -7.47 3.16 5.55
C LYS A 25 -6.49 3.11 6.73
N ALA A 26 -5.69 2.05 6.83
CA ALA A 26 -4.68 1.89 7.88
C ALA A 26 -3.59 2.98 7.88
N LEU A 27 -3.34 3.62 6.73
CA LEU A 27 -2.33 4.69 6.61
C LEU A 27 -2.91 6.10 6.80
N LYS A 28 -4.23 6.26 7.03
CA LYS A 28 -4.84 7.58 7.24
C LYS A 28 -4.24 8.42 8.39
N PRO A 29 -3.81 7.82 9.52
CA PRO A 29 -3.16 8.59 10.59
C PRO A 29 -1.76 9.12 10.21
N GLU A 30 -1.17 8.60 9.14
CA GLU A 30 0.17 8.93 8.69
C GLU A 30 0.13 9.92 7.52
N LYS A 31 1.04 10.89 7.51
CA LYS A 31 1.28 11.73 6.32
C LYS A 31 2.20 10.98 5.36
N VAL A 32 1.61 10.23 4.43
CA VAL A 32 2.36 9.47 3.41
C VAL A 32 3.06 10.43 2.45
N LYS A 33 4.36 10.20 2.22
CA LYS A 33 5.22 11.04 1.38
C LYS A 33 5.61 10.35 0.07
N PHE A 34 6.08 9.11 0.14
CA PHE A 34 6.47 8.33 -1.04
C PHE A 34 5.95 6.90 -0.98
N ALA A 35 5.76 6.29 -2.14
CA ALA A 35 5.50 4.87 -2.28
C ALA A 35 6.39 4.30 -3.39
N ALA A 36 6.83 3.06 -3.23
CA ALA A 36 7.58 2.30 -4.22
C ALA A 36 6.97 0.90 -4.37
N CYS A 37 6.66 0.50 -5.59
CA CYS A 37 6.06 -0.80 -5.89
C CYS A 37 7.11 -1.72 -6.49
N GLY A 38 7.42 -2.81 -5.79
CA GLY A 38 8.13 -3.94 -6.36
C GLY A 38 7.21 -4.84 -7.18
N ARG A 39 7.71 -6.01 -7.59
CA ARG A 39 6.91 -6.98 -8.33
C ARG A 39 5.69 -7.47 -7.52
N ASN A 40 5.93 -7.79 -6.26
CA ASN A 40 4.98 -8.48 -5.37
C ASN A 40 4.88 -7.84 -3.97
N HIS A 41 5.43 -6.63 -3.79
CA HIS A 41 5.42 -5.92 -2.52
C HIS A 41 5.36 -4.41 -2.76
N THR A 42 4.95 -3.66 -1.74
CA THR A 42 4.92 -2.19 -1.77
C THR A 42 5.53 -1.63 -0.51
N LEU A 43 6.38 -0.61 -0.67
CA LEU A 43 6.95 0.18 0.42
C LEU A 43 6.28 1.56 0.46
N VAL A 44 6.01 2.05 1.66
CA VAL A 44 5.47 3.41 1.87
C VAL A 44 6.30 4.12 2.93
N SER A 45 6.72 5.35 2.65
CA SER A 45 7.38 6.22 3.63
C SER A 45 6.50 7.41 4.01
N THR A 46 6.60 7.84 5.27
CA THR A 46 5.83 8.97 5.82
C THR A 46 6.72 10.18 6.06
N GLU A 47 6.13 11.37 6.21
CA GLU A 47 6.86 12.57 6.63
C GLU A 47 7.56 12.40 7.99
N GLY A 48 6.99 11.55 8.87
CA GLY A 48 7.58 11.21 10.17
C GLY A 48 8.74 10.21 10.10
N GLY A 49 9.20 9.83 8.89
CA GLY A 49 10.32 8.93 8.68
C GLY A 49 10.02 7.45 8.87
N LYS A 50 8.75 7.06 9.12
CA LYS A 50 8.35 5.66 9.22
C LYS A 50 8.30 5.03 7.82
N VAL A 51 8.65 3.75 7.75
CA VAL A 51 8.53 2.94 6.54
C VAL A 51 7.62 1.74 6.82
N TYR A 52 6.66 1.51 5.95
CA TYR A 52 5.71 0.39 5.98
C TYR A 52 5.93 -0.51 4.76
N ALA A 53 5.63 -1.79 4.91
CA ALA A 53 5.68 -2.78 3.82
C ALA A 53 4.37 -3.57 3.75
N ALA A 54 3.96 -3.91 2.53
CA ALA A 54 2.82 -4.76 2.22
C ALA A 54 3.15 -5.75 1.09
#